data_AF-A0A1I7F9A3-F1
#
_entry.id   AF-A0A1I7F9A3-F1
#
_cell.length_a   1.000
_cell.length_b   1.000
_cell.length_c   1.000
_cell.angle_alpha   90.00
_cell.angle_beta   90.00
_cell.angle_gamma   90.00
#
_symmetry.space_group_name_H-M   'P 1'
#
loop_
_entity.id
_entity.type
_entity.pdbx_description
1 polymer ?
#
loop_
_entity_poly.entity_id
_entity_poly.type
_entity_poly.pdbx_seq_one_letter_code
_entity_poly.pdbx_strand_id
1 'polypeptide(L)' 'MIKIIKRGTKAVTTCDECGCEFSYEEEDINHTRDEEIIFGIPSVYTGRYVICPQCARGVMLAASATRDIN' A
#
# COMPACT_ATOMS: atom_id res chain seq x y z
N MET A 1 22.51 0.32 26.76
CA MET A 1 22.10 -0.84 25.94
C MET A 1 20.76 -0.51 25.31
N ILE A 2 20.70 -0.43 23.98
CA ILE A 2 19.45 -0.16 23.27
C ILE A 2 18.76 -1.52 23.03
N LYS A 3 17.52 -1.66 23.49
CA LYS A 3 16.68 -2.84 23.24
C LYS A 3 15.63 -2.48 22.19
N ILE A 4 15.60 -3.25 21.10
CA ILE A 4 14.51 -3.19 20.13
C ILE A 4 13.30 -3.91 20.76
N ILE A 5 12.20 -3.19 20.98
CA ILE A 5 10.98 -3.73 21.61
C ILE A 5 10.07 -4.39 20.55
N LYS A 6 10.05 -3.87 19.32
CA LYS A 6 9.35 -4.46 18.15
C LYS A 6 10.13 -4.08 16.88
N ARG A 7 10.24 -4.99 15.91
CA ARG A 7 10.77 -4.66 14.58
C ARG A 7 9.69 -3.89 13.81
N GLY A 8 10.03 -2.74 13.24
CA GLY A 8 9.12 -2.05 12.31
C GLY A 8 9.01 -2.82 11.00
N THR A 9 7.82 -2.85 10.40
CA THR A 9 7.54 -3.46 9.09
C THR A 9 7.38 -2.39 8.01
N LYS A 10 8.14 -1.30 8.14
CA LYS A 10 8.11 -0.17 7.20
C LYS A 10 8.49 -0.64 5.79
N ALA A 11 7.51 -0.69 4.92
CA ALA A 11 7.68 -0.87 3.48
C ALA A 11 7.62 0.49 2.80
N VAL A 12 8.20 0.60 1.61
CA VAL A 12 8.21 1.84 0.81
C VAL A 12 7.48 1.56 -0.50
N THR A 13 6.65 2.50 -0.91
CA THR A 13 5.98 2.46 -2.22
C THR A 13 6.03 3.84 -2.87
N THR A 14 5.79 3.87 -4.17
CA THR A 14 5.65 5.10 -4.94
C THR A 14 4.20 5.22 -5.41
N CYS A 15 3.64 6.42 -5.33
CA CYS A 15 2.33 6.68 -5.90
C CYS A 15 2.49 7.14 -7.36
N ASP A 16 1.87 6.41 -8.29
CA ASP A 16 1.92 6.69 -9.74
C ASP A 16 1.28 8.03 -10.12
N GLU A 17 0.39 8.57 -9.28
CA GLU A 17 -0.36 9.80 -9.57
C GLU A 17 0.42 11.07 -9.21
N CYS A 18 1.07 11.12 -8.03
CA CYS A 18 1.89 12.27 -7.58
C CYS A 18 3.39 12.08 -7.89
N GLY A 19 3.83 10.84 -8.16
CA GLY A 19 5.25 10.47 -8.23
C GLY A 19 5.97 10.45 -6.88
N CYS A 20 5.23 10.51 -5.77
CA CYS A 20 5.79 10.63 -4.44
C CYS A 20 6.07 9.25 -3.82
N GLU A 21 7.28 9.11 -3.27
CA GLU A 21 7.74 7.91 -2.57
C GLU A 21 7.46 8.07 -1.07
N PHE A 22 6.78 7.10 -0.46
CA PHE A 22 6.42 7.14 0.95
C PHE A 22 6.52 5.77 1.60
N SER A 23 6.82 5.77 2.90
CA SER A 23 6.83 4.57 3.73
C SER A 23 5.48 4.33 4.39
N TYR A 24 5.07 3.06 4.51
CA TYR A 24 3.85 2.63 5.18
C TYR A 24 4.14 1.42 6.08
N GLU A 25 3.31 1.24 7.11
CA GLU A 25 3.31 0.06 7.98
C GLU A 25 2.07 -0.81 7.72
N GLU A 26 2.03 -2.00 8.33
CA GLU A 26 0.90 -2.94 8.13
C GLU A 26 -0.44 -2.32 8.56
N GLU A 27 -0.42 -1.44 9.55
CA GLU A 27 -1.59 -0.72 10.08
C GLU A 27 -2.17 0.29 9.08
N ASP A 28 -1.36 0.76 8.12
CA ASP A 28 -1.78 1.69 7.07
C ASP A 28 -2.44 0.97 5.86
N ILE A 29 -2.36 -0.37 5.82
CA ILE A 29 -2.88 -1.18 4.73
C ILE A 29 -4.39 -1.33 4.87
N ASN A 30 -5.09 -0.85 3.86
CA ASN A 30 -6.53 -1.01 3.70
C ASN A 30 -6.83 -2.23 2.81
N HIS A 31 -8.02 -2.79 3.01
CA HIS A 31 -8.52 -3.94 2.25
C HIS A 31 -9.81 -3.56 1.55
N THR A 32 -9.88 -3.71 0.22
CA THR A 32 -11.16 -3.63 -0.49
C THR A 32 -11.94 -4.94 -0.32
N ARG A 33 -13.21 -4.85 0.09
CA ARG A 33 -14.18 -5.93 -0.06
C ARG A 33 -14.90 -5.76 -1.41
N ASP A 34 -15.32 -6.88 -2.01
CA ASP A 34 -15.88 -7.02 -3.37
C ASP A 34 -17.05 -6.07 -3.74
N GLU A 35 -17.55 -5.26 -2.80
CA GLU A 35 -18.75 -4.45 -2.96
C GLU A 35 -18.56 -2.97 -2.58
N GLU A 36 -17.34 -2.53 -2.26
CA GLU A 36 -17.08 -1.13 -1.89
C GLU A 36 -16.54 -0.31 -3.08
N ILE A 37 -17.31 0.71 -3.47
CA ILE A 37 -16.87 1.76 -4.40
C ILE A 37 -15.93 2.69 -3.63
N ILE A 38 -14.63 2.51 -3.78
CA ILE A 38 -13.63 3.39 -3.18
C ILE A 38 -13.17 4.42 -4.24
N PHE A 39 -13.44 5.70 -3.97
CA PHE A 39 -13.07 6.84 -4.85
C PHE A 39 -13.50 6.72 -6.33
N GLY A 40 -14.69 6.14 -6.59
CA GLY A 40 -15.29 6.11 -7.92
C GLY A 40 -14.74 5.04 -8.87
N ILE A 41 -13.88 4.14 -8.38
CA ILE A 41 -13.41 2.98 -9.13
C ILE A 41 -14.30 1.78 -8.75
N PRO A 42 -14.99 1.13 -9.72
CA PRO A 42 -15.73 -0.09 -9.42
C PRO A 42 -14.75 -1.19 -9.03
N SER A 43 -14.75 -1.55 -7.74
CA SER A 43 -13.80 -2.50 -7.17
C SER A 43 -14.25 -3.94 -7.46
N VAL A 44 -13.90 -4.45 -8.65
CA VAL A 44 -13.97 -5.91 -8.96
C VAL A 44 -12.74 -6.65 -8.40
N TYR A 45 -11.92 -5.99 -7.59
CA TYR A 45 -10.64 -6.52 -7.12
C TYR A 45 -10.56 -6.51 -5.58
N THR A 46 -10.51 -7.71 -5.01
CA THR A 46 -10.09 -7.95 -3.62
C THR A 46 -8.59 -7.66 -3.53
N GLY A 47 -8.18 -6.56 -2.89
CA GLY A 47 -6.78 -6.12 -2.88
C GLY A 47 -6.36 -5.39 -1.61
N ARG A 48 -5.05 -5.34 -1.37
CA ARG A 48 -4.43 -4.51 -0.32
C ARG A 48 -4.00 -3.19 -0.96
N TYR A 49 -4.27 -2.07 -0.30
CA TYR A 49 -3.87 -0.75 -0.80
C TYR A 49 -3.51 0.17 0.35
N VAL A 50 -2.74 1.22 0.07
CA VAL A 50 -2.41 2.28 1.03
C VAL A 50 -2.80 3.62 0.46
N ILE A 51 -3.09 4.59 1.32
CA ILE A 51 -3.50 5.93 0.87
C ILE A 51 -2.25 6.81 0.78
N CYS A 52 -2.03 7.41 -0.38
CA CYS A 52 -0.97 8.38 -0.58
C CYS A 52 -1.20 9.61 0.32
N PRO A 53 -0.24 10.01 1.16
CA PRO A 53 -0.41 11.15 2.06
C PRO A 53 -0.43 12.50 1.33
N GLN A 54 0.07 12.58 0.10
CA GLN A 54 0.16 13.84 -0.65
C GLN A 54 -1.10 14.14 -1.47
N CYS A 55 -1.66 13.14 -2.15
CA CYS A 55 -2.80 13.32 -3.05
C CYS A 55 -4.06 12.56 -2.63
N ALA A 56 -4.02 11.86 -1.49
CA ALA A 56 -5.11 11.06 -0.94
C ALA A 56 -5.62 9.95 -1.89
N ARG A 57 -4.83 9.56 -2.90
CA ARG A 57 -5.17 8.47 -3.82
C ARG A 57 -4.78 7.11 -3.24
N GLY A 58 -5.58 6.08 -3.52
CA GLY A 58 -5.24 4.70 -3.18
C GLY A 58 -4.15 4.15 -4.11
N VAL A 59 -3.07 3.65 -3.52
CA VAL A 59 -1.98 2.95 -4.21
C VAL A 59 -2.15 1.45 -3.91
N MET A 60 -2.41 0.67 -4.96
CA MET A 60 -2.57 -0.78 -4.83
C MET A 60 -1.23 -1.43 -4.49
N LEU A 61 -1.19 -2.15 -3.38
CA LEU A 61 -0.05 -2.99 -3.01
C LEU A 61 -0.22 -4.31 -3.75
N ALA A 62 0.47 -4.47 -4.88
CA ALA A 62 0.56 -5.77 -5.52
C ALA A 62 1.17 -6.78 -4.53
N ALA A 63 0.61 -7.99 -4.46
CA ALA A 63 1.34 -9.10 -3.85
C ALA A 63 2.66 -9.22 -4.63
N SER A 64 3.78 -8.98 -3.96
CA SER A 64 5.11 -8.97 -4.53
C SER A 64 5.37 -10.26 -5.33
N ALA A 65 5.13 -10.24 -6.63
CA ALA A 65 5.81 -11.12 -7.55
C ALA A 65 7.13 -10.43 -7.85
N THR A 66 8.15 -10.70 -7.03
CA THR A 66 9.52 -10.59 -7.50
C THR A 66 9.62 -11.44 -8.76
N ARG A 67 9.54 -10.80 -9.93
CA ARG A 67 10.10 -11.37 -11.15
C ARG A 67 11.60 -11.24 -10.99
N ASP A 68 12.20 -12.20 -10.29
CA ASP A 68 13.59 -12.55 -10.46
C ASP A 68 13.74 -12.95 -11.94
N ILE A 69 14.25 -12.03 -12.75
CA ILE A 69 14.63 -12.30 -14.14
C ILE A 69 16.03 -12.91 -14.08
N ASN A 70 16.12 -14.21 -14.37
CA ASN A 70 17.34 -14.85 -14.86
C ASN A 70 17.01 -15.55 -16.18
#